data_AF-A0A1C2DH78-F1
#
_entry.id   AF-A0A1C2DH78-F1
#
_cell.length_a   1.000
_cell.length_b   1.000
_cell.length_c   1.000
_cell.angle_alpha   90.00
_cell.angle_beta   90.00
_cell.angle_gamma   90.00
#
_symmetry.space_group_name_H-M   'P 1'
#
loop_
_entity.id
_entity.type
_entity.pdbx_description
1 polymer ?
#
loop_
_entity_poly.entity_id
_entity_poly.type
_entity_poly.pdbx_seq_one_letter_code
_entity_poly.pdbx_strand_id
1 'polypeptide(L)'
;MINEIETLEIEALEQRFLEDGLSFDTVRRRFGRFMLELFRSGTLRKIYGDRTPNLVPHLKKAVACRKIDRREPAIKELMNELWDLEDLRCGPDADLSNLARCVLVCYGTQEEWAEGDSYKPTAVYLYLVYLKKVIPGVRPALIEFFQQTQ
;
A
#
# COMPACT_ATOMS: atom_id res chain seq x y z
N MET A 1 -12.91 9.14 -3.80
CA MET A 1 -12.65 10.55 -3.46
C MET A 1 -12.39 10.62 -1.96
N ILE A 2 -11.34 11.32 -1.55
CA ILE A 2 -11.03 11.59 -0.14
C ILE A 2 -11.73 12.88 0.24
N ASN A 3 -12.47 12.90 1.36
CA ASN A 3 -13.17 14.10 1.84
C ASN A 3 -12.25 14.97 2.71
N GLU A 4 -12.70 16.17 3.06
CA GLU A 4 -11.91 17.15 3.81
C GLU A 4 -11.42 16.64 5.18
N ILE A 5 -12.26 15.91 5.92
CA ILE A 5 -11.89 15.33 7.22
C ILE A 5 -10.78 14.30 7.03
N GLU A 6 -10.90 13.45 6.02
CA GLU A 6 -9.89 12.45 5.70
C GLU A 6 -8.56 13.10 5.30
N THR A 7 -8.60 14.22 4.56
CA THR A 7 -7.40 14.99 4.23
C THR A 7 -6.71 15.51 5.49
N LEU A 8 -7.45 16.12 6.42
CA LEU A 8 -6.88 16.65 7.67
C LEU A 8 -6.27 15.55 8.56
N GLU A 9 -6.92 14.39 8.65
CA GLU A 9 -6.40 13.25 9.41
C GLU A 9 -5.10 12.71 8.80
N ILE A 10 -5.03 12.62 7.48
CA ILE A 10 -3.82 12.22 6.77
C ILE A 10 -2.72 13.26 6.98
N GLU A 11 -3.00 14.55 6.83
CA GLU A 11 -2.01 15.61 7.02
C GLU A 11 -1.45 15.61 8.45
N ALA A 12 -2.30 15.37 9.46
CA ALA A 12 -1.86 15.21 10.85
C ALA A 12 -0.94 13.98 11.02
N LEU A 13 -1.25 12.86 10.37
CA LEU A 13 -0.37 11.68 10.38
C LEU A 13 0.97 11.96 9.71
N GLU A 14 0.96 12.60 8.54
CA GLU A 14 2.19 12.93 7.81
C GLU A 14 3.08 13.90 8.58
N GLN A 15 2.48 14.91 9.21
CA GLN A 15 3.19 15.85 10.07
C GLN A 15 3.85 15.11 11.26
N ARG A 16 3.12 14.18 11.89
CA ARG A 16 3.69 13.36 12.97
C ARG A 16 4.85 12.49 12.47
N PHE A 17 4.73 11.89 11.28
CA PHE A 17 5.81 11.09 10.70
C PHE A 17 7.07 11.91 10.44
N LEU A 18 6.92 13.19 10.06
CA LEU A 18 8.03 14.12 9.93
C LEU A 18 8.68 14.42 11.28
N GLU A 19 7.86 14.71 12.32
CA GLU A 19 8.33 14.99 13.68
C GLU A 19 9.07 13.80 14.29
N ASP A 20 8.57 12.58 14.05
CA ASP A 20 9.17 11.31 14.46
C ASP A 20 10.40 10.92 13.60
N GLY A 21 10.72 11.69 12.55
CA GLY A 21 11.84 11.42 11.65
C GLY A 21 11.69 10.11 10.85
N LEU A 22 10.47 9.69 10.55
CA LEU A 22 10.22 8.44 9.83
C LEU A 22 10.60 8.57 8.36
N SER A 23 11.52 7.72 7.91
CA SER A 23 11.82 7.58 6.48
C SER A 23 10.61 7.06 5.68
N PHE A 24 10.55 7.41 4.40
CA PHE A 24 9.58 6.86 3.44
C PHE A 24 9.50 5.33 3.50
N ASP A 25 10.66 4.66 3.52
CA ASP A 25 10.76 3.20 3.60
C ASP A 25 10.15 2.61 4.87
N THR A 26 10.22 3.34 5.99
CA THR A 26 9.55 2.92 7.24
C THR A 26 8.04 2.99 7.08
N VAL A 27 7.52 4.07 6.53
CA VAL A 27 6.09 4.27 6.30
C VAL A 27 5.55 3.25 5.29
N ARG A 28 6.26 3.01 4.19
CA ARG A 28 5.98 1.96 3.19
C ARG A 28 5.90 0.57 3.83
N ARG A 29 6.86 0.20 4.68
CA ARG A 29 6.83 -1.12 5.37
C ARG A 29 5.68 -1.23 6.35
N ARG A 30 5.36 -0.16 7.09
CA ARG A 30 4.18 -0.12 7.98
C ARG A 30 2.91 -0.35 7.18
N PHE A 31 2.77 0.29 6.03
CA PHE A 31 1.66 0.03 5.10
C PHE A 31 1.60 -1.44 4.63
N GLY A 32 2.74 -2.01 4.24
CA GLY A 32 2.80 -3.44 3.86
C GLY A 32 2.39 -4.38 5.00
N ARG A 33 2.70 -4.05 6.26
CA ARG A 33 2.24 -4.80 7.45
C ARG A 33 0.75 -4.68 7.65
N PHE A 34 0.19 -3.48 7.51
CA PHE A 34 -1.26 -3.28 7.55
C PHE A 34 -1.97 -4.15 6.51
N MET A 35 -1.47 -4.18 5.27
CA MET A 35 -1.97 -5.06 4.21
C MET A 35 -1.94 -6.54 4.63
N LEU A 36 -0.84 -7.01 5.20
CA LEU A 36 -0.74 -8.39 5.71
C LEU A 36 -1.79 -8.70 6.79
N GLU A 37 -2.13 -7.73 7.66
CA GLU A 37 -3.19 -7.90 8.66
C GLU A 37 -4.59 -7.99 8.03
N LEU A 38 -4.84 -7.24 6.96
CA LEU A 38 -6.08 -7.35 6.19
C LEU A 38 -6.22 -8.73 5.53
N PHE A 39 -5.12 -9.31 5.04
CA PHE A 39 -5.10 -10.69 4.56
C PHE A 39 -5.39 -11.68 5.69
N ARG A 40 -4.67 -11.56 6.82
CA ARG A 40 -4.77 -12.46 7.98
C ARG A 40 -6.16 -12.45 8.61
N SER A 41 -6.79 -11.29 8.72
CA SER A 41 -8.15 -11.13 9.28
C SER A 41 -9.26 -11.64 8.35
N GLY A 42 -8.94 -11.99 7.10
CA GLY A 42 -9.94 -12.40 6.11
C GLY A 42 -10.73 -11.24 5.52
N THR A 43 -10.37 -9.99 5.81
CA THR A 43 -11.06 -8.79 5.29
C THR A 43 -11.10 -8.78 3.75
N LEU A 44 -10.04 -9.26 3.11
CA LEU A 44 -9.92 -9.31 1.65
C LEU A 44 -10.47 -10.62 1.02
N ARG A 45 -11.02 -11.56 1.79
CA ARG A 45 -11.41 -12.92 1.32
C ARG A 45 -12.44 -12.91 0.19
N LYS A 46 -13.24 -11.85 0.07
CA LYS A 46 -14.19 -11.70 -1.05
C LYS A 46 -13.51 -11.42 -2.39
N ILE A 47 -12.26 -10.93 -2.35
CA ILE A 47 -11.46 -10.53 -3.52
C ILE A 47 -10.45 -11.63 -3.86
N TYR A 48 -9.83 -12.23 -2.85
CA TYR A 48 -8.94 -13.39 -3.03
C TYR A 48 -9.68 -14.69 -2.68
N GLY A 49 -10.03 -15.45 -3.71
CA GLY A 49 -10.60 -16.81 -3.58
C GLY A 49 -9.59 -17.88 -3.97
N ASP A 50 -10.02 -19.13 -4.03
CA ASP A 50 -9.15 -20.29 -4.33
C ASP A 50 -8.49 -20.23 -5.73
N ARG A 51 -9.01 -19.39 -6.62
CA ARG A 51 -8.48 -19.19 -7.99
C ARG A 51 -7.63 -17.94 -8.14
N THR A 52 -7.50 -17.13 -7.09
CA THR A 52 -6.79 -15.86 -7.14
C THR A 52 -5.33 -16.06 -6.73
N PRO A 53 -4.35 -15.51 -7.47
CA PRO A 53 -2.95 -15.56 -7.07
C PRO A 53 -2.74 -15.02 -5.65
N ASN A 54 -1.96 -15.74 -4.86
CA ASN A 54 -1.68 -15.37 -3.48
C ASN A 54 -0.68 -14.21 -3.44
N LEU A 55 -1.12 -13.04 -2.99
CA LEU A 55 -0.31 -11.82 -2.89
C LEU A 55 0.46 -11.70 -1.56
N VAL A 56 0.23 -12.61 -0.61
CA VAL A 56 0.92 -12.59 0.70
C VAL A 56 2.44 -12.73 0.58
N PRO A 57 3.00 -13.61 -0.29
CA PRO A 57 4.45 -13.67 -0.52
C PRO A 57 5.04 -12.35 -0.99
N HIS A 58 4.38 -11.66 -1.94
CA HIS A 58 4.81 -10.34 -2.44
C HIS A 58 4.86 -9.31 -1.31
N LEU A 59 3.83 -9.27 -0.46
CA LEU A 59 3.80 -8.37 0.69
C LEU A 59 4.88 -8.69 1.72
N LYS A 60 5.09 -9.98 2.04
CA LYS A 60 6.15 -10.40 2.97
C LYS A 60 7.53 -9.97 2.48
N LYS A 61 7.83 -10.15 1.19
CA LYS A 61 9.09 -9.72 0.59
C LYS A 61 9.23 -8.19 0.67
N ALA A 62 8.21 -7.43 0.28
CA ALA A 62 8.23 -5.97 0.35
C ALA A 62 8.46 -5.44 1.78
N VAL A 63 7.82 -6.05 2.79
CA VAL A 63 7.97 -5.66 4.21
C VAL A 63 9.36 -6.01 4.75
N ALA A 64 9.93 -7.15 4.34
CA ALA A 64 11.26 -7.59 4.77
C ALA A 64 12.39 -6.71 4.19
N CYS A 65 12.22 -6.19 2.97
CA CYS A 65 13.20 -5.30 2.36
C CYS A 65 13.21 -3.95 3.08
N ARG A 66 14.34 -3.59 3.72
CA ARG A 66 14.51 -2.27 4.36
C ARG A 66 14.43 -1.14 3.34
N LYS A 67 15.10 -1.32 2.19
CA LYS A 67 15.08 -0.45 1.03
C LYS A 67 14.80 -1.31 -0.19
N ILE A 68 13.93 -0.86 -1.09
CA ILE A 68 13.59 -1.57 -2.31
C ILE A 68 14.63 -1.23 -3.38
N ASP A 69 15.23 -2.24 -4.00
CA ASP A 69 16.01 -2.09 -5.23
C ASP A 69 15.26 -2.74 -6.39
N ARG A 70 14.68 -1.90 -7.26
CA ARG A 70 13.92 -2.37 -8.44
C ARG A 70 14.79 -2.96 -9.54
N ARG A 71 16.12 -2.84 -9.43
CA ARG A 71 17.07 -3.46 -10.35
C ARG A 71 17.35 -4.91 -9.97
N GLU A 72 17.05 -5.31 -8.74
CA GLU A 72 17.16 -6.70 -8.29
C GLU A 72 16.21 -7.58 -9.14
N PRO A 73 16.72 -8.63 -9.81
CA PRO A 73 15.90 -9.48 -10.68
C PRO A 73 14.65 -10.06 -10.00
N ALA A 74 14.80 -10.50 -8.75
CA ALA A 74 13.69 -11.05 -7.96
C ALA A 74 12.60 -10.01 -7.66
N ILE A 75 12.97 -8.75 -7.42
CA ILE A 75 12.01 -7.67 -7.22
C ILE A 75 11.30 -7.34 -8.53
N LYS A 76 12.06 -7.29 -9.63
CA LYS A 76 11.51 -7.02 -10.96
C LYS A 76 10.49 -8.08 -11.40
N GLU A 77 10.79 -9.35 -11.15
CA GLU A 77 9.87 -10.47 -11.44
C GLU A 77 8.57 -10.36 -10.65
N LEU A 78 8.65 -10.16 -9.33
CA LEU A 78 7.48 -9.95 -8.48
C LEU A 78 6.66 -8.73 -8.91
N MET A 79 7.31 -7.64 -9.31
CA MET A 79 6.61 -6.45 -9.81
C MET A 79 5.92 -6.71 -11.14
N ASN A 80 6.52 -7.46 -12.06
CA ASN A 80 5.89 -7.81 -13.34
C ASN A 80 4.62 -8.62 -13.12
N GLU A 81 4.66 -9.63 -12.25
CA GLU A 81 3.45 -10.41 -11.89
C GLU A 81 2.33 -9.52 -11.34
N LEU A 82 2.68 -8.53 -10.51
CA LEU A 82 1.72 -7.59 -9.97
C LEU A 82 1.17 -6.63 -11.03
N TRP A 83 1.97 -6.22 -12.01
CA TRP A 83 1.52 -5.41 -13.14
C TRP A 83 0.57 -6.20 -14.05
N ASP A 84 0.86 -7.47 -14.31
CA ASP A 84 -0.04 -8.35 -15.08
C ASP A 84 -1.42 -8.46 -14.42
N LEU A 85 -1.45 -8.55 -13.09
CA LEU A 85 -2.71 -8.55 -12.32
C LEU A 85 -3.39 -7.19 -12.31
N GLU A 86 -2.60 -6.12 -12.23
CA GLU A 86 -3.14 -4.77 -12.23
C GLU A 86 -3.75 -4.40 -13.59
N ASP A 87 -3.23 -4.93 -14.70
CA ASP A 87 -3.76 -4.70 -16.06
C ASP A 87 -5.16 -5.29 -16.29
N LEU A 88 -5.66 -6.15 -15.39
CA LEU A 88 -7.03 -6.70 -15.39
C LEU A 88 -8.09 -5.67 -14.93
N ARG A 89 -7.92 -4.39 -15.29
CA ARG A 89 -8.66 -3.23 -14.75
C ARG A 89 -10.17 -3.23 -15.04
N CYS A 90 -10.66 -4.07 -15.94
CA CYS A 90 -12.03 -4.06 -16.42
C CYS A 90 -12.76 -5.38 -16.16
N GLY A 91 -14.03 -5.30 -15.75
CA GLY A 91 -14.88 -6.47 -15.57
C GLY A 91 -14.84 -7.06 -14.15
N PRO A 92 -15.06 -8.37 -13.99
CA PRO A 92 -15.19 -9.00 -12.66
C PRO A 92 -13.91 -8.95 -11.81
N ASP A 93 -12.76 -8.66 -12.43
CA ASP A 93 -11.44 -8.67 -11.79
C ASP A 93 -10.97 -7.27 -11.34
N ALA A 94 -11.81 -6.24 -11.46
CA ALA A 94 -11.45 -4.87 -11.09
C ALA A 94 -11.00 -4.74 -9.62
N ASP A 95 -11.59 -5.50 -8.70
CA ASP A 95 -11.19 -5.52 -7.29
C ASP A 95 -9.82 -6.15 -7.08
N LEU A 96 -9.49 -7.20 -7.86
CA LEU A 96 -8.17 -7.83 -7.85
C LEU A 96 -7.11 -6.89 -8.40
N SER A 97 -7.40 -6.20 -9.50
CA SER A 97 -6.53 -5.17 -10.08
C SER A 97 -6.25 -4.06 -9.06
N ASN A 98 -7.29 -3.53 -8.40
CA ASN A 98 -7.13 -2.52 -7.34
C ASN A 98 -6.31 -3.05 -6.15
N LEU A 99 -6.48 -4.32 -5.77
CA LEU A 99 -5.71 -4.95 -4.72
C LEU A 99 -4.24 -5.14 -5.12
N ALA A 100 -3.95 -5.59 -6.35
CA ALA A 100 -2.61 -5.67 -6.90
C ALA A 100 -1.92 -4.30 -6.88
N ARG A 101 -2.66 -3.22 -7.19
CA ARG A 101 -2.16 -1.84 -7.08
C ARG A 101 -1.79 -1.44 -5.66
N CYS A 102 -2.55 -1.89 -4.66
CA CYS A 102 -2.18 -1.70 -3.25
C CYS A 102 -0.89 -2.45 -2.88
N VAL A 103 -0.61 -3.59 -3.50
CA VAL A 103 0.66 -4.31 -3.28
C VAL A 103 1.82 -3.65 -4.04
N LEU A 104 1.59 -3.17 -5.27
CA LEU A 104 2.60 -2.47 -6.07
C LEU A 104 3.19 -1.26 -5.36
N VAL A 105 2.37 -0.47 -4.67
CA VAL A 105 2.90 0.70 -3.93
C VAL A 105 3.81 0.32 -2.76
N CYS A 106 3.76 -0.93 -2.27
CA CYS A 106 4.72 -1.43 -1.29
C CYS A 106 6.13 -1.62 -1.88
N TYR A 107 6.28 -1.54 -3.20
CA TYR A 107 7.56 -1.55 -3.93
C TYR A 107 7.98 -0.13 -4.38
N GLY A 108 7.27 0.92 -3.97
CA GLY A 108 7.70 2.32 -4.15
C GLY A 108 9.08 2.57 -3.56
N THR A 109 9.91 3.37 -4.24
CA THR A 109 11.19 3.82 -3.70
C THR A 109 11.08 5.27 -3.22
N GLN A 110 11.97 5.67 -2.32
CA GLN A 110 12.02 7.05 -1.86
C GLN A 110 12.44 7.99 -3.00
N GLU A 111 13.33 7.54 -3.88
CA GLU A 111 13.78 8.30 -5.04
C GLU A 111 12.62 8.63 -5.97
N GLU A 112 11.78 7.64 -6.33
CA GLU A 112 10.59 7.87 -7.17
C GLU A 112 9.56 8.78 -6.50
N TRP A 113 9.42 8.66 -5.18
CA TRP A 113 8.51 9.52 -4.44
C TRP A 113 9.00 10.98 -4.43
N ALA A 114 10.30 11.18 -4.25
CA ALA A 114 10.93 12.50 -4.21
C ALA A 114 11.00 13.18 -5.60
N GLU A 115 11.10 12.38 -6.67
CA GLU A 115 11.07 12.87 -8.06
C GLU A 115 9.67 13.18 -8.57
N GLY A 116 8.62 12.68 -7.89
CA GLY A 116 7.23 12.96 -8.26
C GLY A 116 6.78 14.37 -7.87
N ASP A 117 5.71 14.86 -8.51
CA ASP A 117 5.07 16.16 -8.20
C ASP A 117 4.31 16.17 -6.85
N SER A 118 4.62 15.22 -5.96
CA SER A 118 4.00 15.14 -4.65
C SER A 118 4.70 16.08 -3.69
N TYR A 119 4.07 17.20 -3.36
CA TYR A 119 4.49 18.05 -2.24
C TYR A 119 4.28 17.37 -0.87
N LYS A 120 3.85 16.10 -0.84
CA LYS A 120 3.53 15.39 0.39
C LYS A 120 4.74 14.64 0.96
N PRO A 121 4.94 14.66 2.29
CA PRO A 121 6.10 14.04 2.94
C PRO A 121 6.16 12.53 2.75
N THR A 122 5.01 11.86 2.59
CA THR A 122 4.92 10.40 2.50
C THR A 122 3.84 9.96 1.52
N ALA A 123 3.83 8.67 1.16
CA ALA A 123 2.80 8.10 0.30
C ALA A 123 1.50 7.69 1.04
N VAL A 124 1.30 8.07 2.32
CA VAL A 124 0.13 7.59 3.09
C VAL A 124 -1.20 8.04 2.49
N TYR A 125 -1.26 9.27 1.96
CA TYR A 125 -2.43 9.72 1.21
C TYR A 125 -2.76 8.77 0.06
N LEU A 126 -1.75 8.41 -0.74
CA LEU A 126 -1.90 7.51 -1.89
C LEU A 126 -2.36 6.11 -1.46
N TYR A 127 -1.83 5.61 -0.34
CA TYR A 127 -2.22 4.33 0.24
C TYR A 127 -3.72 4.30 0.57
N LEU A 128 -4.24 5.35 1.21
CA LEU A 128 -5.66 5.46 1.51
C LEU A 128 -6.51 5.54 0.23
N VAL A 129 -6.08 6.31 -0.77
CA VAL A 129 -6.79 6.40 -2.06
C VAL A 129 -6.96 5.03 -2.71
N TYR A 130 -5.90 4.23 -2.79
CA TYR A 130 -5.97 2.91 -3.40
C TYR A 130 -6.77 1.92 -2.55
N LEU A 131 -6.54 1.91 -1.23
CA LEU A 131 -7.28 1.03 -0.34
C LEU A 131 -8.79 1.29 -0.38
N LYS A 132 -9.24 2.54 -0.50
CA LYS A 132 -10.67 2.85 -0.59
C LYS A 132 -11.36 2.30 -1.83
N LYS A 133 -10.61 1.97 -2.89
CA LYS A 133 -11.16 1.27 -4.05
C LYS A 133 -11.43 -0.21 -3.77
N VAL A 134 -10.71 -0.79 -2.81
CA VAL A 134 -10.79 -2.21 -2.42
C VAL A 134 -11.72 -2.38 -1.21
N ILE A 135 -11.59 -1.50 -0.22
CA ILE A 135 -12.33 -1.49 1.04
C ILE A 135 -12.76 -0.04 1.32
N PRO A 136 -13.96 0.40 0.87
CA PRO A 136 -14.40 1.79 0.98
C PRO A 136 -14.38 2.36 2.41
N GLY A 137 -14.58 1.52 3.43
CA GLY A 137 -14.61 1.88 4.85
C GLY A 137 -13.29 1.70 5.61
N VAL A 138 -12.15 1.50 4.92
CA VAL A 138 -10.86 1.15 5.55
C VAL A 138 -10.23 2.25 6.38
N ARG A 139 -10.65 3.50 6.19
CA ARG A 139 -10.01 4.68 6.79
C ARG A 139 -9.76 4.52 8.30
N PRO A 140 -10.77 4.26 9.16
CA PRO A 140 -10.54 4.25 10.61
C PRO A 140 -9.47 3.23 11.01
N ALA A 141 -9.51 2.03 10.41
CA ALA A 141 -8.54 0.97 10.67
C ALA A 141 -7.12 1.36 10.22
N LEU A 142 -6.99 2.04 9.07
CA LEU A 142 -5.68 2.50 8.59
C LEU A 142 -5.10 3.56 9.52
N ILE A 143 -5.89 4.56 9.91
CA ILE A 143 -5.47 5.64 10.80
C ILE A 143 -5.03 5.06 12.14
N GLU A 144 -5.87 4.21 12.75
CA GLU A 144 -5.58 3.56 14.02
C GLU A 144 -4.28 2.73 13.97
N PHE A 145 -4.09 1.93 12.91
CA PHE A 145 -2.88 1.13 12.73
C PHE A 145 -1.61 1.99 12.71
N PHE A 146 -1.63 3.09 11.95
CA PHE A 146 -0.50 4.01 11.87
C PHE A 146 -0.27 4.77 13.18
N GLN A 147 -1.31 5.00 13.97
CA GLN A 147 -1.20 5.66 15.27
C GLN A 147 -0.58 4.74 16.33
N GLN A 148 -0.96 3.47 16.38
CA GLN A 148 -0.55 2.49 17.40
C GLN A 148 0.86 1.91 17.17
N THR A 149 1.36 1.93 15.94
CA THR A 149 2.70 1.41 15.64
C THR A 149 3.75 2.46 16.04
N GLN A 150 4.17 2.48 17.31
CA GLN A 150 5.42 3.12 17.74
C GLN A 150 6.58 2.13 17.57
#